data_AF-I0I6H1-F1
#
_entry.id   AF-I0I6H1-F1
#
_cell.length_a   1.000
_cell.length_b   1.000
_cell.length_c   1.000
_cell.angle_alpha   90.00
_cell.angle_beta   90.00
_cell.angle_gamma   90.00
#
_symmetry.space_group_name_H-M   'P 1'
#
loop_
_entity.id
_entity.type
_entity.pdbx_description
1 polymer ?
#
loop_
_entity_poly.entity_id
_entity_poly.type
_entity_poly.pdbx_seq_one_letter_code
_entity_poly.pdbx_strand_id
1 'polypeptide(L)' 'MVVPTLLLTGSEGPLEYRKSINRLASMLPGSTIHVLQGQGHAANIGAPSLLAAEIIGFVSPRNPDAPQGREGP' A
#
# COMPACT_ATOMS: atom_id res chain seq x y z
N MET A 1 -3.10 11.10 -18.92
CA MET A 1 -3.81 10.35 -17.87
C MET A 1 -2.78 9.82 -16.89
N VAL A 2 -3.08 9.86 -15.59
CA VAL A 2 -2.26 9.23 -14.53
C VAL A 2 -2.86 7.86 -14.20
N VAL A 3 -2.00 6.86 -13.97
CA VAL A 3 -2.44 5.51 -13.55
C VAL A 3 -2.22 5.41 -12.04
N PRO A 4 -3.26 5.20 -11.22
CA PRO A 4 -3.07 4.95 -9.80
C PRO A 4 -2.07 3.82 -9.60
N THR A 5 -1.10 4.00 -8.70
CA THR A 5 -0.07 2.99 -8.45
C THR A 5 0.15 2.78 -6.97
N LEU A 6 -0.03 1.55 -6.51
CA LEU A 6 0.31 1.14 -5.15
C LEU A 6 1.78 0.73 -5.07
N LEU A 7 2.54 1.38 -4.19
CA LEU A 7 3.91 1.02 -3.82
C LEU A 7 3.87 0.34 -2.45
N LEU A 8 4.18 -0.95 -2.41
CA LEU A 8 4.03 -1.77 -1.20
C LEU A 8 5.38 -2.19 -0.62
N THR A 9 5.55 -2.08 0.69
CA THR A 9 6.77 -2.55 1.38
C THR A 9 6.48 -3.08 2.77
N GLY A 10 7.35 -3.94 3.29
CA GLY A 10 7.29 -4.41 4.68
C GLY A 10 8.00 -3.46 5.65
N SER A 11 7.51 -3.37 6.88
CA SER A 11 8.15 -2.52 7.90
C SER A 11 9.51 -3.03 8.38
N GLU A 12 9.76 -4.33 8.33
CA GLU A 12 10.98 -4.98 8.83
C GLU A 12 11.98 -5.30 7.70
N GLY A 13 11.68 -4.87 6.48
CA GLY A 13 12.62 -4.97 5.36
C GLY A 13 13.83 -4.03 5.51
N PRO A 14 14.91 -4.28 4.75
CA PRO A 14 16.07 -3.38 4.68
C PRO A 14 15.68 -1.92 4.45
N LEU A 15 16.34 -0.99 5.14
CA LEU A 15 16.09 0.45 5.03
C LEU A 15 16.22 0.97 3.59
N GLU A 16 17.09 0.37 2.80
CA GLU A 16 17.30 0.68 1.38
C GLU A 16 16.02 0.51 0.54
N TYR A 17 15.13 -0.42 0.90
CA TYR A 17 13.86 -0.61 0.21
C TYR A 17 12.88 0.52 0.47
N ARG A 18 12.82 1.02 1.72
CA ARG A 18 12.01 2.20 2.06
C ARG A 18 12.52 3.47 1.36
N LYS A 19 13.85 3.67 1.31
CA LYS A 19 14.46 4.78 0.55
C LYS A 19 14.08 4.71 -0.94
N SER A 20 14.18 3.52 -1.51
CA SER A 20 13.86 3.29 -2.93
C SER A 20 12.39 3.57 -3.23
N ILE A 21 11.47 3.11 -2.38
CA ILE A 21 10.03 3.36 -2.53
C ILE A 21 9.67 4.84 -2.37
N ASN A 22 10.25 5.53 -1.39
CA ASN A 22 10.02 6.97 -1.23
C ASN A 22 10.52 7.77 -2.44
N ARG A 23 11.68 7.38 -2.98
CA ARG A 23 12.21 7.99 -4.21
C ARG A 23 11.27 7.73 -5.39
N LEU A 24 10.79 6.51 -5.57
CA LEU A 24 9.86 6.18 -6.64
C LEU A 24 8.54 6.97 -6.52
N ALA A 25 7.98 7.08 -5.32
CA ALA A 25 6.76 7.84 -5.08
C ALA A 25 6.90 9.32 -5.46
N SER A 26 8.07 9.93 -5.18
CA SER A 26 8.34 11.32 -5.55
C SER A 26 8.37 11.57 -7.07
N MET A 27 8.57 10.51 -7.87
CA MET A 27 8.67 10.58 -9.33
C MET A 27 7.40 10.09 -10.04
N LEU A 28 6.49 9.41 -9.33
CA LEU A 28 5.33 8.73 -9.93
C LEU A 28 4.02 9.42 -9.50
N PRO A 29 3.42 10.27 -10.37
CA PRO A 29 2.16 10.93 -10.08
C PRO A 29 1.03 9.93 -9.84
N GLY A 30 0.23 10.15 -8.80
CA GLY A 30 -0.88 9.26 -8.44
C GLY A 30 -0.45 7.97 -7.73
N SER A 31 0.79 7.89 -7.27
CA SER A 31 1.25 6.79 -6.44
C SER A 31 0.87 6.95 -4.97
N THR A 32 0.65 5.83 -4.29
CA THR A 32 0.47 5.74 -2.84
C THR A 32 1.47 4.73 -2.28
N ILE A 33 2.00 5.00 -1.08
CA ILE A 33 2.84 4.05 -0.36
C ILE A 33 2.01 3.40 0.74
N HIS A 34 2.04 2.07 0.82
CA HIS A 34 1.55 1.35 1.97
C HIS A 34 2.60 0.41 2.57
N VAL A 35 2.68 0.42 3.91
CA VAL A 35 3.66 -0.33 4.68
C VAL A 35 2.96 -1.45 5.44
N LEU A 36 3.25 -2.70 5.08
CA LEU A 36 2.78 -3.88 5.80
C LEU A 36 3.57 -4.02 7.11
N GLN A 37 2.92 -3.71 8.23
CA GLN A 37 3.54 -3.79 9.56
C GLN A 37 3.88 -5.24 9.93
N GLY A 38 5.05 -5.42 10.55
CA GLY A 38 5.58 -6.72 10.94
C GLY A 38 6.08 -7.59 9.78
N GLN A 39 6.18 -7.05 8.56
CA GLN A 39 6.59 -7.83 7.38
C GLN A 39 7.97 -7.43 6.86
N GLY A 40 8.73 -8.42 6.38
CA GLY A 40 10.00 -8.24 5.69
C GLY A 40 9.82 -8.04 4.17
N HIS A 41 10.85 -8.42 3.39
CA HIS A 41 10.81 -8.30 1.93
C HIS A 41 9.77 -9.22 1.25
N ALA A 42 9.56 -10.42 1.79
CA ALA A 42 8.77 -11.47 1.17
C ALA A 42 7.38 -11.63 1.82
N ALA A 43 6.61 -10.54 1.91
CA ALA A 43 5.25 -10.56 2.46
C ALA A 43 4.31 -11.50 1.68
N ASN A 44 4.59 -11.76 0.40
CA ASN A 44 3.89 -12.76 -0.41
C ASN A 44 4.06 -14.20 0.09
N ILE A 45 5.11 -14.48 0.86
CA ILE A 45 5.36 -15.78 1.48
C ILE A 45 4.95 -15.74 2.96
N GLY A 46 5.38 -14.72 3.70
CA GLY A 46 5.18 -14.63 5.15
C GLY A 46 3.76 -14.24 5.57
N ALA A 47 3.05 -13.46 4.75
CA ALA A 47 1.70 -12.99 5.03
C ALA A 47 0.87 -12.80 3.75
N PRO A 48 0.66 -13.88 2.94
CA PRO A 48 -0.02 -13.79 1.65
C PRO A 48 -1.42 -13.20 1.75
N SER A 49 -2.17 -13.51 2.80
CA SER A 49 -3.52 -12.97 3.01
C SER A 49 -3.52 -11.46 3.28
N LEU A 50 -2.53 -10.97 4.03
CA LEU A 50 -2.36 -9.53 4.29
C LEU A 50 -2.00 -8.78 3.00
N LEU A 51 -1.08 -9.34 2.22
CA LEU A 51 -0.71 -8.81 0.90
C LEU A 51 -1.93 -8.77 -0.04
N ALA A 52 -2.67 -9.87 -0.12
CA ALA A 52 -3.84 -9.98 -0.99
C ALA A 52 -4.94 -8.98 -0.60
N ALA A 53 -5.22 -8.81 0.70
CA ALA A 53 -6.20 -7.85 1.18
C ALA A 53 -5.87 -6.42 0.72
N GLU A 54 -4.59 -6.05 0.78
CA GLU A 54 -4.15 -4.72 0.35
C GLU A 54 -4.29 -4.52 -1.16
N ILE A 55 -3.89 -5.53 -1.96
CA ILE A 55 -4.04 -5.49 -3.41
C ILE A 55 -5.52 -5.40 -3.80
N ILE A 56 -6.38 -6.19 -3.16
CA ILE A 56 -7.84 -6.19 -3.40
C ILE A 56 -8.42 -4.82 -3.05
N GLY A 57 -8.05 -4.24 -1.91
CA GLY A 57 -8.52 -2.91 -1.50
C GLY A 57 -8.13 -1.82 -2.50
N PHE A 58 -6.94 -1.94 -3.10
CA PHE A 58 -6.45 -0.98 -4.10
C PHE A 58 -7.14 -1.11 -5.47
N VAL A 59 -7.39 -2.33 -5.96
CA VAL A 59 -7.98 -2.55 -7.30
C VAL A 59 -9.51 -2.56 -7.30
N SER A 60 -10.13 -2.68 -6.12
CA SER A 60 -11.58 -2.67 -6.00
C SER A 60 -12.12 -1.29 -6.38
N PRO A 61 -13.27 -1.21 -7.08
CA PRO A 61 -13.89 0.07 -7.40
C PRO A 61 -14.13 0.86 -6.11
N ARG A 62 -13.55 2.07 -6.03
CA ARG A 62 -13.87 2.99 -4.94
C ARG A 62 -15.34 3.34 -5.08
N ASN A 63 -16.20 2.82 -4.20
CA ASN A 63 -17.59 3.23 -4.14
C ASN A 63 -17.64 4.67 -3.59
N PRO A 64 -17.95 5.70 -4.40
CA PRO A 64 -18.01 7.08 -3.92
C PRO A 64 -19.15 7.31 -2.92
N ASP A 65 -20.13 6.40 -2.87
CA ASP A 65 -21.31 6.47 -2.01
C ASP A 65 -21.20 5.65 -0.72
N ALA A 66 -20.02 5.06 -0.44
CA ALA A 66 -19.80 4.42 0.84
C ALA A 66 -19.83 5.49 1.95
N PRO A 67 -20.74 5.40 2.95
CA PRO A 67 -20.81 6.39 4.00
C PRO A 67 -19.46 6.48 4.70
N GLN A 68 -18.85 7.66 4.71
CA GLN A 68 -17.69 7.95 5.53
C GLN A 68 -18.12 7.74 6.99
N GLY A 69 -17.63 6.64 7.58
CA GLY A 69 -17.94 6.26 8.94
C GLY A 69 -17.69 7.44 9.88
N ARG A 70 -18.74 7.81 10.61
CA ARG A 70 -18.78 8.88 11.60
C ARG A 70 -17.60 8.80 12.55
N GLU A 71 -16.95 9.94 12.76
CA GLU A 71 -16.12 10.21 13.94
C GLU A 71 -16.95 9.87 15.20
N GLY A 72 -16.35 9.09 16.10
CA GLY A 72 -16.98 8.70 17.36
C GLY A 72 -17.12 9.89 18.33
N PRO A 73 -17.89 9.72 19.42
CA PRO A 73 -17.77 10.59 20.58
C PRO A 73 -16.43 10.40 21.30
#